data_AF-A0A232FAT6-F1
#
_entry.id   AF-A0A232FAT6-F1
#
_cell.length_a   1.000
_cell.length_b   1.000
_cell.length_c   1.000
_cell.angle_alpha   90.00
_cell.angle_beta   90.00
_cell.angle_gamma   90.00
#
_symmetry.space_group_name_H-M   'P 1'
#
loop_
_entity.id
_entity.type
_entity.pdbx_description
1 polymer ?
#
loop_
_entity_poly.entity_id
_entity_poly.type
_entity_poly.pdbx_seq_one_letter_code
_entity_poly.pdbx_strand_id
1 'polypeptide(L)'
;MPDIKVTPLGAGQDVGRSCILVSVGGKNIMLDCGMHMGFNDERRFPDFSYIVPEGPATNYIDCVIISHFHLDHCGALPYFTEMVGYTGPIYMTHPTKAIAPILLEDMRKVAVERKGESNFFTSQMIKDCMKKVIAVTLHQSVMVDSELEIKAYYAGHVLGAAMFWIRVGSQSIVYTGDYNMTPDRHLGAAWIDKCRPDLLISESTYATTIRDSKRCRERDFLKKVHECIDKGGKVLIPVFALGRAQELCILLETYWERMNLKAPVYFALGLTEKANNYYKMFITWTNQKIKKTFVQRNMFDFKHIKPFDKSYIDNPGAMVVFATPGMLHAGLSLQIFKKWAPNEANMVIMPGFCVQGTVGHKVLNGAKRIEFENRQIVEVKMTVEYMSFSAHADAKGIMQLIQYCEPKNVMLVHGEFAKMEYLKDKIKQEFGINCYNPANGETCIITTTSKVPIDASLALLKSEAKKYSALPPDPKRRRLLHSVLMCREDGICLLDSEEVSKAAGVTRHIVRFTSAIQVRDPGPAGDTARKLLLPLQERLNGWGIEMIDSSIMVETVVVKVEGDEDEQKTVYVSWTNQDEDLGSYILGFLQTMLN
;
A
#
# COMPACT_ATOMS: atom_id res chain seq x y z
N MET A 1 -20.01 -14.39 -6.15
CA MET A 1 -18.95 -14.10 -5.16
C MET A 1 -18.83 -12.59 -5.06
N PRO A 2 -18.42 -12.02 -3.93
CA PRO A 2 -18.19 -10.58 -3.87
C PRO A 2 -17.04 -10.21 -4.81
N ASP A 3 -17.29 -9.25 -5.71
CA ASP A 3 -16.32 -8.80 -6.70
C ASP A 3 -15.85 -7.38 -6.35
N ILE A 4 -14.58 -7.09 -6.65
CA ILE A 4 -14.05 -5.73 -6.70
C ILE A 4 -13.95 -5.37 -8.19
N LYS A 5 -14.61 -4.29 -8.61
CA LYS A 5 -14.49 -3.76 -9.97
C LYS A 5 -13.64 -2.51 -9.95
N VAL A 6 -12.68 -2.42 -10.86
CA VAL A 6 -11.82 -1.23 -10.98
C VAL A 6 -11.80 -0.77 -12.41
N THR A 7 -12.08 0.51 -12.62
CA THR A 7 -12.09 1.17 -13.93
C THR A 7 -11.18 2.40 -13.86
N PRO A 8 -9.98 2.37 -14.46
CA PRO A 8 -9.17 3.58 -14.63
C PRO A 8 -9.87 4.53 -15.59
N LEU A 9 -10.19 5.74 -15.13
CA LEU A 9 -10.70 6.84 -15.94
C LEU A 9 -9.56 7.74 -16.45
N GLY A 10 -8.43 7.64 -15.77
CA GLY A 10 -7.14 8.17 -16.17
C GLY A 10 -6.02 7.42 -15.44
N ALA A 11 -4.79 7.54 -15.95
CA ALA A 11 -3.61 6.77 -15.50
C ALA A 11 -3.68 5.23 -15.66
N GLY A 12 -4.62 4.69 -16.43
CA GLY A 12 -4.56 3.31 -16.94
C GLY A 12 -3.64 3.24 -18.15
N GLN A 13 -2.47 2.60 -18.00
CA GLN A 13 -1.41 2.54 -19.03
C GLN A 13 -0.90 3.91 -19.51
N ASP A 14 -1.07 4.94 -18.67
CA ASP A 14 -0.73 6.33 -18.93
C ASP A 14 -0.14 6.98 -17.66
N VAL A 15 0.59 8.10 -17.81
CA VAL A 15 1.15 8.88 -16.69
C VAL A 15 0.51 10.26 -16.69
N GLY A 16 -0.17 10.61 -15.61
CA GLY A 16 -0.99 11.82 -15.51
C GLY A 16 -2.50 11.53 -15.43
N ARG A 17 -3.28 12.56 -15.09
CA ARG A 17 -4.75 12.50 -14.94
C ARG A 17 -5.26 11.32 -14.10
N SER A 18 -4.55 10.94 -13.05
CA SER A 18 -4.90 9.82 -12.18
C SER A 18 -6.32 9.95 -11.67
N CYS A 19 -7.14 8.95 -11.99
CA CYS A 19 -8.52 8.87 -11.54
C CYS A 19 -8.99 7.42 -11.69
N ILE A 20 -9.15 6.72 -10.58
CA ILE A 20 -9.49 5.29 -10.55
C ILE A 20 -10.83 5.13 -9.85
N LEU A 21 -11.83 4.59 -10.57
CA LEU A 21 -13.11 4.23 -9.99
C LEU A 21 -13.03 2.81 -9.43
N VAL A 22 -13.43 2.65 -8.17
CA VAL A 22 -13.46 1.36 -7.48
C VAL A 22 -14.87 1.08 -6.98
N SER A 23 -15.47 -0.01 -7.44
CA SER A 23 -16.73 -0.53 -6.92
C SER A 23 -16.48 -1.75 -6.04
N VAL A 24 -16.82 -1.67 -4.75
CA VAL A 24 -16.59 -2.73 -3.75
C VAL A 24 -17.70 -2.71 -2.70
N GLY A 25 -18.26 -3.87 -2.35
CA GLY A 25 -19.33 -3.97 -1.35
C GLY A 25 -20.53 -3.04 -1.57
N GLY A 26 -20.91 -2.78 -2.83
CA GLY A 26 -22.01 -1.87 -3.16
C GLY A 26 -21.65 -0.38 -3.09
N LYS A 27 -20.40 -0.03 -2.79
CA LYS A 27 -19.87 1.34 -2.73
C LYS A 27 -19.02 1.66 -3.95
N ASN A 28 -19.12 2.89 -4.44
CA ASN A 28 -18.33 3.44 -5.53
C ASN A 28 -17.42 4.55 -5.00
N ILE A 29 -16.12 4.31 -5.05
CA ILE A 29 -15.09 5.18 -4.48
C ILE A 29 -14.20 5.68 -5.62
N MET A 30 -14.02 6.99 -5.71
CA MET A 30 -13.09 7.59 -6.66
C MET A 30 -11.75 7.86 -5.99
N LEU A 31 -10.68 7.32 -6.55
CA LEU A 31 -9.32 7.48 -6.09
C LEU A 31 -8.57 8.44 -7.02
N ASP A 32 -8.18 9.58 -6.47
CA ASP A 32 -7.63 10.74 -7.18
C ASP A 32 -8.55 11.31 -8.27
N CYS A 33 -8.31 12.58 -8.61
CA CYS A 33 -9.00 13.31 -9.67
C CYS A 33 -8.02 14.30 -10.29
N GLY A 34 -7.08 13.76 -11.05
CA GLY A 34 -5.97 14.48 -11.63
C GLY A 34 -6.23 15.06 -13.01
N MET A 35 -5.26 15.82 -13.51
CA MET A 35 -5.24 16.34 -14.89
C MET A 35 -3.91 16.00 -15.58
N HIS A 36 -3.91 15.82 -16.89
CA HIS A 36 -2.73 15.48 -17.67
C HIS A 36 -2.05 16.76 -18.21
N MET A 37 -0.79 16.99 -17.82
CA MET A 37 -0.08 18.25 -18.11
C MET A 37 0.40 18.37 -19.57
N GLY A 38 0.40 17.27 -20.32
CA GLY A 38 0.81 17.24 -21.73
C GLY A 38 -0.30 17.60 -22.72
N PHE A 39 -1.57 17.69 -22.30
CA PHE A 39 -2.70 18.03 -23.16
C PHE A 39 -3.21 19.44 -22.87
N ASN A 40 -3.61 20.16 -23.92
CA ASN A 40 -4.24 21.49 -23.81
C ASN A 40 -5.74 21.45 -24.16
N ASP A 41 -6.27 20.28 -24.53
CA ASP A 41 -7.69 20.06 -24.86
C ASP A 41 -8.39 19.25 -23.75
N GLU A 42 -9.61 18.78 -24.00
CA GLU A 42 -10.42 18.02 -23.04
C GLU A 42 -9.76 16.71 -22.59
N ARG A 43 -8.84 16.12 -23.37
CA ARG A 43 -8.11 14.89 -23.00
C ARG A 43 -7.26 15.05 -21.75
N ARG A 44 -7.04 16.30 -21.31
CA ARG A 44 -6.38 16.60 -20.04
C ARG A 44 -7.16 16.04 -18.84
N PHE A 45 -8.49 15.95 -18.93
CA PHE A 45 -9.34 15.49 -17.84
C PHE A 45 -9.53 13.96 -17.91
N PRO A 46 -9.85 13.31 -16.78
CA PRO A 46 -10.35 11.94 -16.78
C PRO A 46 -11.66 11.86 -17.56
N ASP A 47 -11.94 10.69 -18.14
CA ASP A 47 -13.17 10.47 -18.87
C ASP A 47 -14.32 10.14 -17.90
N PHE A 48 -15.09 11.16 -17.51
CA PHE A 48 -16.21 11.01 -16.59
C PHE A 48 -17.47 10.41 -17.23
N SER A 49 -17.50 10.22 -18.55
CA SER A 49 -18.64 9.60 -19.24
C SER A 49 -18.88 8.14 -18.81
N TYR A 50 -17.82 7.47 -18.32
CA TYR A 50 -17.91 6.13 -17.75
C TYR A 50 -18.62 6.07 -16.38
N ILE A 51 -18.77 7.20 -15.68
CA ILE A 51 -19.45 7.26 -14.37
C ILE A 51 -20.87 7.82 -14.52
N VAL A 52 -21.03 8.91 -15.28
CA VAL A 52 -22.22 9.75 -15.23
C VAL A 52 -23.05 9.57 -16.51
N PRO A 53 -23.98 8.59 -16.55
CA PRO A 53 -24.88 8.44 -17.69
C PRO A 53 -25.89 9.61 -17.74
N GLU A 54 -26.49 9.99 -16.60
CA GLU A 54 -27.40 11.14 -16.47
C GLU A 54 -27.36 11.74 -15.05
N GLY A 55 -27.54 13.05 -14.91
CA GLY A 55 -27.63 13.73 -13.59
C GLY A 55 -26.28 14.01 -12.92
N PRO A 56 -26.28 14.47 -11.65
CA PRO A 56 -25.06 14.85 -10.93
C PRO A 56 -24.22 13.62 -10.52
N ALA A 57 -22.90 13.77 -10.57
CA ALA A 57 -21.94 12.73 -10.18
C ALA A 57 -22.11 12.22 -8.74
N THR A 58 -22.70 13.02 -7.84
CA THR A 58 -23.01 12.60 -6.45
C THR A 58 -23.87 11.35 -6.37
N ASN A 59 -24.71 11.09 -7.38
CA ASN A 59 -25.60 9.93 -7.38
C ASN A 59 -24.85 8.60 -7.60
N TYR A 60 -23.62 8.66 -8.11
CA TYR A 60 -22.85 7.49 -8.53
C TYR A 60 -21.59 7.25 -7.71
N ILE A 61 -21.14 8.23 -6.92
CA ILE A 61 -19.88 8.19 -6.17
C ILE A 61 -20.17 8.48 -4.69
N ASP A 62 -19.83 7.52 -3.81
CA ASP A 62 -20.00 7.68 -2.37
C ASP A 62 -18.98 8.65 -1.78
N CYS A 63 -17.70 8.54 -2.18
CA CYS A 63 -16.64 9.44 -1.73
C CYS A 63 -15.49 9.57 -2.75
N VAL A 64 -14.74 10.66 -2.63
CA VAL A 64 -13.49 10.89 -3.36
C VAL A 64 -12.33 10.88 -2.37
N ILE A 65 -11.23 10.22 -2.71
CA ILE A 65 -10.02 10.16 -1.89
C ILE A 65 -8.86 10.70 -2.71
N ILE A 66 -8.17 11.73 -2.21
CA ILE A 66 -6.99 12.32 -2.85
C ILE A 66 -5.72 11.92 -2.09
N SER A 67 -4.80 11.26 -2.80
CA SER A 67 -3.52 10.78 -2.27
C SER A 67 -2.57 11.92 -1.91
N HIS A 68 -2.41 12.89 -2.81
CA HIS A 68 -1.52 14.03 -2.64
C HIS A 68 -1.85 15.21 -3.57
N PHE A 69 -1.12 16.33 -3.41
CA PHE A 69 -1.48 17.61 -4.01
C PHE A 69 -0.98 17.85 -5.44
N HIS A 70 -0.29 16.90 -6.08
CA HIS A 70 0.16 17.14 -7.45
C HIS A 70 -1.02 17.19 -8.42
N LEU A 71 -0.85 17.95 -9.50
CA LEU A 71 -1.95 18.27 -10.43
C LEU A 71 -2.40 17.05 -11.23
N ASP A 72 -1.55 16.05 -11.42
CA ASP A 72 -1.88 14.73 -11.94
C ASP A 72 -2.68 13.85 -10.98
N HIS A 73 -2.92 14.28 -9.74
CA HIS A 73 -3.73 13.57 -8.75
C HIS A 73 -4.91 14.39 -8.22
N CYS A 74 -4.86 15.73 -8.25
CA CYS A 74 -5.97 16.58 -7.80
C CYS A 74 -6.36 17.71 -8.78
N GLY A 75 -5.71 17.81 -9.94
CA GLY A 75 -5.86 18.94 -10.86
C GLY A 75 -7.22 19.07 -11.53
N ALA A 76 -7.96 17.96 -11.68
CA ALA A 76 -9.32 17.96 -12.23
C ALA A 76 -10.40 18.06 -11.15
N LEU A 77 -10.03 18.07 -9.87
CA LEU A 77 -10.98 18.02 -8.77
C LEU A 77 -12.01 19.17 -8.80
N PRO A 78 -11.65 20.46 -9.00
CA PRO A 78 -12.65 21.53 -9.09
C PRO A 78 -13.56 21.43 -10.33
N TYR A 79 -13.04 20.85 -11.42
CA TYR A 79 -13.83 20.58 -12.62
C TYR A 79 -14.87 19.49 -12.32
N PHE A 80 -14.45 18.38 -11.71
CA PHE A 80 -15.34 17.30 -11.31
C PHE A 80 -16.41 17.75 -10.30
N THR A 81 -16.03 18.53 -9.28
CA THR A 81 -16.98 18.94 -8.25
C THR A 81 -17.98 19.98 -8.74
N GLU A 82 -17.51 21.05 -9.40
CA GLU A 82 -18.37 22.19 -9.70
C GLU A 82 -18.94 22.18 -11.13
N MET A 83 -18.28 21.54 -12.11
CA MET A 83 -18.79 21.48 -13.49
C MET A 83 -19.53 20.16 -13.78
N VAL A 84 -19.00 19.03 -13.30
CA VAL A 84 -19.67 17.72 -13.46
C VAL A 84 -20.76 17.50 -12.40
N GLY A 85 -20.65 18.17 -11.25
CA GLY A 85 -21.70 18.20 -10.22
C GLY A 85 -21.53 17.11 -9.17
N TYR A 86 -20.44 17.17 -8.40
CA TYR A 86 -20.21 16.33 -7.23
C TYR A 86 -20.21 17.16 -5.94
N THR A 87 -21.07 16.76 -4.99
CA THR A 87 -21.32 17.43 -3.71
C THR A 87 -21.01 16.55 -2.49
N GLY A 88 -20.57 15.30 -2.72
CA GLY A 88 -20.21 14.37 -1.65
C GLY A 88 -18.86 14.67 -0.97
N PRO A 89 -18.47 13.83 0.01
CA PRO A 89 -17.27 14.04 0.81
C PRO A 89 -15.98 13.76 0.03
N ILE A 90 -14.99 14.63 0.23
CA ILE A 90 -13.64 14.48 -0.33
C ILE A 90 -12.65 14.29 0.83
N TYR A 91 -11.90 13.20 0.83
CA TYR A 91 -10.91 12.90 1.85
C TYR A 91 -9.50 13.16 1.34
N MET A 92 -8.71 13.91 2.10
CA MET A 92 -7.28 14.09 1.85
C MET A 92 -6.56 14.45 3.15
N THR A 93 -5.24 14.39 3.18
CA THR A 93 -4.48 14.74 4.38
C THR A 93 -4.49 16.25 4.66
N HIS A 94 -4.22 16.63 5.91
CA HIS A 94 -4.11 18.04 6.30
C HIS A 94 -3.12 18.87 5.44
N PRO A 95 -1.88 18.39 5.13
CA PRO A 95 -0.98 19.16 4.27
C PRO A 95 -1.49 19.25 2.82
N THR A 96 -2.06 18.17 2.29
CA THR A 96 -2.65 18.18 0.94
C THR A 96 -3.78 19.21 0.83
N LYS A 97 -4.67 19.28 1.83
CA LYS A 97 -5.76 20.29 1.90
C LYS A 97 -5.23 21.73 1.89
N ALA A 98 -4.08 21.98 2.51
CA ALA A 98 -3.50 23.30 2.59
C ALA A 98 -2.78 23.72 1.29
N ILE A 99 -2.20 22.76 0.57
CA ILE A 99 -1.32 23.01 -0.59
C ILE A 99 -2.08 22.94 -1.92
N ALA A 100 -3.02 22.00 -2.07
CA ALA A 100 -3.80 21.81 -3.29
C ALA A 100 -4.42 23.10 -3.86
N PRO A 101 -5.14 23.95 -3.08
CA PRO A 101 -5.76 25.16 -3.63
C PRO A 101 -4.75 26.16 -4.22
N ILE A 102 -3.51 26.16 -3.72
CA ILE A 102 -2.47 27.05 -4.23
C ILE A 102 -1.96 26.56 -5.59
N LEU A 103 -1.76 25.26 -5.74
CA LEU A 103 -1.34 24.68 -7.02
C LEU A 103 -2.44 24.80 -8.07
N LEU A 104 -3.70 24.58 -7.66
CA LEU A 104 -4.87 24.78 -8.52
C LEU A 104 -5.00 26.24 -8.98
N GLU A 105 -4.79 27.21 -8.08
CA GLU A 105 -4.85 28.63 -8.43
C GLU A 105 -3.68 29.05 -9.34
N ASP A 106 -2.45 28.56 -9.10
CA ASP A 106 -1.31 28.83 -9.98
C ASP A 106 -1.55 28.29 -11.40
N MET A 107 -2.04 27.05 -11.49
CA MET A 107 -2.48 26.46 -12.75
C MET A 107 -3.57 27.29 -13.43
N ARG A 108 -4.61 27.70 -12.70
CA ARG A 108 -5.69 28.54 -13.24
C ARG A 108 -5.14 29.83 -13.84
N LYS A 109 -4.24 30.52 -13.14
CA LYS A 109 -3.59 31.73 -13.66
C LYS A 109 -2.83 31.46 -14.96
N VAL A 110 -2.10 30.34 -15.04
CA VAL A 110 -1.40 29.97 -16.28
C VAL A 110 -2.38 29.67 -17.43
N ALA A 111 -3.44 28.89 -17.18
CA ALA A 111 -4.41 28.53 -18.22
C ALA A 111 -5.25 29.72 -18.68
N VAL A 112 -5.84 30.48 -17.75
CA VAL A 112 -6.78 31.56 -18.07
C VAL A 112 -6.05 32.83 -18.47
N GLU A 113 -5.07 33.29 -17.69
CA GLU A 113 -4.47 34.63 -17.89
C GLU A 113 -3.36 34.63 -18.94
N ARG A 114 -2.64 33.52 -19.11
CA ARG A 114 -1.54 33.45 -20.11
C ARG A 114 -1.93 32.77 -21.41
N LYS A 115 -2.75 31.72 -21.36
CA LYS A 115 -3.20 31.01 -22.57
C LYS A 115 -4.57 31.46 -23.07
N GLY A 116 -5.33 32.21 -22.27
CA GLY A 116 -6.64 32.73 -22.67
C GLY A 116 -7.74 31.66 -22.68
N GLU A 117 -7.60 30.59 -21.92
CA GLU A 117 -8.62 29.53 -21.86
C GLU A 117 -9.89 30.01 -21.14
N SER A 118 -11.04 29.94 -21.81
CA SER A 118 -12.34 30.34 -21.24
C SER A 118 -13.03 29.21 -20.46
N ASN A 119 -12.81 27.96 -20.86
CA ASN A 119 -13.49 26.79 -20.29
C ASN A 119 -12.67 26.16 -19.17
N PHE A 120 -12.36 26.95 -18.14
CA PHE A 120 -11.57 26.50 -16.99
C PHE A 120 -12.23 26.91 -15.67
N PHE A 121 -11.98 26.16 -14.59
CA PHE A 121 -12.59 26.48 -13.30
C PHE A 121 -12.11 27.81 -12.73
N THR A 122 -12.97 28.49 -11.98
CA THR A 122 -12.68 29.80 -11.38
C THR A 122 -12.06 29.67 -9.99
N SER A 123 -11.48 30.75 -9.47
CA SER A 123 -11.01 30.79 -8.07
C SER A 123 -12.12 30.54 -7.05
N GLN A 124 -13.37 30.89 -7.38
CA GLN A 124 -14.51 30.61 -6.53
C GLN A 124 -14.82 29.11 -6.51
N MET A 125 -14.77 28.44 -7.67
CA MET A 125 -14.94 26.98 -7.77
C MET A 125 -13.87 26.22 -7.00
N ILE A 126 -12.61 26.67 -7.02
CA ILE A 126 -11.56 26.08 -6.17
C ILE A 126 -11.94 26.18 -4.68
N LYS A 127 -12.41 27.34 -4.22
CA LYS A 127 -12.82 27.53 -2.82
C LYS A 127 -14.00 26.62 -2.46
N ASP A 128 -15.00 26.52 -3.33
CA ASP A 128 -16.20 25.72 -3.08
C ASP A 128 -15.94 24.21 -3.15
N CYS A 129 -15.00 23.77 -3.99
CA CYS A 129 -14.43 22.43 -3.96
C CYS A 129 -13.75 22.15 -2.61
N MET A 130 -12.88 23.04 -2.14
CA MET A 130 -12.12 22.83 -0.90
C MET A 130 -12.99 22.84 0.37
N LYS A 131 -14.19 23.43 0.34
CA LYS A 131 -15.17 23.36 1.43
C LYS A 131 -15.72 21.95 1.64
N LYS A 132 -15.77 21.12 0.60
CA LYS A 132 -16.23 19.72 0.64
C LYS A 132 -15.20 18.77 1.25
N VAL A 133 -13.98 19.26 1.53
CA VAL A 133 -12.85 18.44 1.96
C VAL A 133 -12.87 18.16 3.46
N ILE A 134 -12.89 16.89 3.80
CA ILE A 134 -12.67 16.35 5.15
C ILE A 134 -11.20 15.95 5.27
N ALA A 135 -10.48 16.62 6.16
CA ALA A 135 -9.06 16.36 6.36
C ALA A 135 -8.85 15.15 7.27
N VAL A 136 -7.90 14.28 6.91
CA VAL A 136 -7.51 13.12 7.71
C VAL A 136 -6.05 13.21 8.17
N THR A 137 -5.75 12.56 9.28
CA THR A 137 -4.39 12.41 9.80
C THR A 137 -3.86 11.00 9.51
N LEU A 138 -2.53 10.84 9.48
CA LEU A 138 -1.89 9.53 9.36
C LEU A 138 -2.36 8.59 10.48
N HIS A 139 -2.60 7.34 10.11
CA HIS A 139 -3.06 6.24 10.96
C HIS A 139 -4.44 6.45 11.60
N GLN A 140 -5.14 7.52 11.25
CA GLN A 140 -6.53 7.72 11.64
C GLN A 140 -7.43 6.82 10.80
N SER A 141 -8.20 5.96 11.46
CA SER A 141 -9.35 5.28 10.87
C SER A 141 -10.55 6.22 10.88
N VAL A 142 -11.20 6.38 9.73
CA VAL A 142 -12.40 7.20 9.56
C VAL A 142 -13.49 6.31 8.97
N MET A 143 -14.60 6.17 9.69
CA MET A 143 -15.82 5.58 9.14
C MET A 143 -16.50 6.62 8.25
N VAL A 144 -16.54 6.36 6.94
CA VAL A 144 -17.25 7.19 5.96
C VAL A 144 -18.75 6.97 6.09
N ASP A 145 -19.16 5.71 6.29
CA ASP A 145 -20.51 5.30 6.67
C ASP A 145 -20.48 4.03 7.54
N SER A 146 -21.59 3.29 7.64
CA SER A 146 -21.67 2.07 8.46
C SER A 146 -20.80 0.91 7.99
N GLU A 147 -20.40 0.87 6.72
CA GLU A 147 -19.68 -0.25 6.12
C GLU A 147 -18.32 0.13 5.53
N LEU A 148 -18.15 1.40 5.12
CA LEU A 148 -16.94 1.94 4.52
C LEU A 148 -16.04 2.61 5.55
N GLU A 149 -14.85 2.07 5.72
CA GLU A 149 -13.76 2.63 6.53
C GLU A 149 -12.56 2.98 5.65
N ILE A 150 -11.93 4.13 5.94
CA ILE A 150 -10.67 4.54 5.32
C ILE A 150 -9.61 4.80 6.40
N LYS A 151 -8.36 4.46 6.09
CA LYS A 151 -7.20 4.74 6.94
C LYS A 151 -6.02 5.21 6.10
N ALA A 152 -5.49 6.39 6.45
CA ALA A 152 -4.36 6.98 5.75
C ALA A 152 -3.02 6.48 6.32
N TYR A 153 -2.07 6.20 5.44
CA TYR A 153 -0.72 5.74 5.73
C TYR A 153 0.30 6.65 5.03
N TYR A 154 1.52 6.71 5.56
CA TYR A 154 2.53 7.64 5.07
C TYR A 154 3.13 7.15 3.75
N ALA A 155 3.09 7.96 2.68
CA ALA A 155 3.60 7.55 1.36
C ALA A 155 5.06 7.96 1.09
N GLY A 156 5.64 8.91 1.83
CA GLY A 156 7.04 9.31 1.66
C GLY A 156 7.41 10.00 0.32
N HIS A 157 6.41 10.36 -0.50
CA HIS A 157 6.59 10.98 -1.82
C HIS A 157 6.74 12.51 -1.76
N VAL A 158 5.68 13.20 -1.32
CA VAL A 158 5.69 14.65 -1.02
C VAL A 158 5.06 14.90 0.35
N LEU A 159 5.19 16.14 0.85
CA LEU A 159 4.64 16.52 2.16
C LEU A 159 3.12 16.26 2.23
N GLY A 160 2.71 15.33 3.09
CA GLY A 160 1.31 14.96 3.23
C GLY A 160 0.81 13.90 2.26
N ALA A 161 1.64 13.39 1.34
CA ALA A 161 1.25 12.26 0.51
C ALA A 161 0.90 11.04 1.37
N ALA A 162 -0.22 10.39 1.04
CA ALA A 162 -0.72 9.25 1.77
C ALA A 162 -1.18 8.10 0.86
N MET A 163 -0.91 6.89 1.33
CA MET A 163 -1.55 5.67 0.84
C MET A 163 -2.84 5.47 1.65
N PHE A 164 -3.90 4.99 1.02
CA PHE A 164 -5.18 4.76 1.69
C PHE A 164 -5.50 3.27 1.72
N TRP A 165 -5.67 2.74 2.91
CA TRP A 165 -6.34 1.45 3.11
C TRP A 165 -7.84 1.71 3.23
N ILE A 166 -8.62 0.97 2.46
CA ILE A 166 -10.05 1.15 2.28
C ILE A 166 -10.69 -0.21 2.55
N ARG A 167 -11.67 -0.25 3.45
CA ARG A 167 -12.40 -1.48 3.79
C ARG A 167 -13.89 -1.24 3.60
N VAL A 168 -14.55 -2.13 2.87
CA VAL A 168 -16.02 -2.21 2.78
C VAL A 168 -16.43 -3.61 3.18
N GLY A 169 -17.09 -3.73 4.34
CA GLY A 169 -17.41 -5.03 4.94
C GLY A 169 -16.14 -5.88 5.16
N SER A 170 -16.07 -7.03 4.47
CA SER A 170 -14.94 -7.97 4.59
C SER A 170 -13.85 -7.81 3.51
N GLN A 171 -14.10 -6.96 2.50
CA GLN A 171 -13.18 -6.68 1.40
C GLN A 171 -12.31 -5.49 1.73
N SER A 172 -11.03 -5.54 1.33
CA SER A 172 -10.10 -4.44 1.56
C SER A 172 -9.18 -4.16 0.38
N ILE A 173 -8.89 -2.88 0.18
CA ILE A 173 -8.12 -2.35 -0.94
C ILE A 173 -7.08 -1.39 -0.37
N VAL A 174 -5.88 -1.38 -0.95
CA VAL A 174 -4.88 -0.33 -0.69
C VAL A 174 -4.65 0.42 -1.98
N TYR A 175 -4.81 1.74 -1.94
CA TYR A 175 -4.41 2.64 -3.02
C TYR A 175 -3.18 3.43 -2.59
N THR A 176 -2.09 3.35 -3.35
CA THR A 176 -0.84 3.99 -2.93
C THR A 176 -0.73 5.46 -3.29
N GLY A 177 -1.42 5.90 -4.35
CA GLY A 177 -0.97 7.08 -5.11
C GLY A 177 0.50 6.94 -5.49
N ASP A 178 1.23 8.05 -5.52
CA ASP A 178 2.69 8.04 -5.61
C ASP A 178 3.33 7.87 -4.23
N TYR A 179 4.36 7.04 -4.14
CA TYR A 179 5.03 6.72 -2.89
C TYR A 179 6.53 6.53 -3.07
N ASN A 180 7.29 6.49 -1.97
CA ASN A 180 8.72 6.25 -2.02
C ASN A 180 9.18 5.38 -0.86
N MET A 181 9.75 4.21 -1.17
CA MET A 181 10.31 3.31 -0.14
C MET A 181 11.70 3.76 0.35
N THR A 182 12.34 4.73 -0.31
CA THR A 182 13.64 5.26 0.10
C THR A 182 13.47 6.61 0.79
N PRO A 183 13.97 6.80 2.03
CA PRO A 183 13.80 8.05 2.74
C PRO A 183 14.59 9.20 2.11
N ASP A 184 13.93 10.35 2.02
CA ASP A 184 14.54 11.62 1.63
C ASP A 184 15.18 12.35 2.85
N ARG A 185 15.89 13.46 2.63
CA ARG A 185 16.43 14.28 3.72
C ARG A 185 15.31 14.95 4.49
N HIS A 186 14.23 15.32 3.79
CA HIS A 186 13.08 16.00 4.36
C HIS A 186 11.91 15.04 4.72
N LEU A 187 11.73 13.93 4.00
CA LEU A 187 10.64 12.96 4.23
C LEU A 187 11.15 11.58 4.64
N GLY A 188 10.28 10.79 5.26
CA GLY A 188 10.55 9.38 5.58
C GLY A 188 10.32 8.47 4.38
N ALA A 189 10.57 7.17 4.55
CA ALA A 189 10.09 6.16 3.61
C ALA A 189 8.59 5.92 3.81
N ALA A 190 7.92 5.44 2.77
CA ALA A 190 6.55 4.95 2.85
C ALA A 190 6.42 3.87 3.94
N TRP A 191 5.31 3.89 4.65
CA TRP A 191 5.06 2.95 5.75
C TRP A 191 3.58 2.61 5.83
N ILE A 192 3.27 1.32 5.93
CA ILE A 192 1.93 0.76 6.03
C ILE A 192 1.91 -0.42 7.00
N ASP A 193 0.74 -0.80 7.51
CA ASP A 193 0.56 -2.05 8.26
C ASP A 193 0.62 -3.26 7.31
N LYS A 194 0.95 -4.44 7.85
CA LYS A 194 0.84 -5.71 7.13
C LYS A 194 -0.64 -6.11 6.99
N CYS A 195 -1.35 -5.42 6.11
CA CYS A 195 -2.81 -5.45 6.02
C CYS A 195 -3.38 -6.58 5.14
N ARG A 196 -2.57 -7.26 4.32
CA ARG A 196 -3.00 -8.36 3.43
C ARG A 196 -4.26 -8.04 2.63
N PRO A 197 -4.28 -6.92 1.87
CA PRO A 197 -5.48 -6.48 1.19
C PRO A 197 -5.87 -7.44 0.07
N ASP A 198 -7.16 -7.47 -0.28
CA ASP A 198 -7.65 -8.25 -1.41
C ASP A 198 -7.13 -7.68 -2.75
N LEU A 199 -6.89 -6.36 -2.80
CA LEU A 199 -6.28 -5.66 -3.92
C LEU A 199 -5.32 -4.56 -3.45
N LEU A 200 -4.10 -4.55 -3.99
CA LEU A 200 -3.16 -3.42 -3.91
C LEU A 200 -3.09 -2.71 -5.27
N ILE A 201 -3.55 -1.47 -5.33
CA ILE A 201 -3.44 -0.59 -6.51
C ILE A 201 -2.21 0.30 -6.32
N SER A 202 -1.18 0.12 -7.17
CA SER A 202 0.12 0.75 -7.02
C SER A 202 0.54 1.55 -8.26
N GLU A 203 1.22 2.69 -8.06
CA GLU A 203 1.91 3.39 -9.16
C GLU A 203 2.98 2.52 -9.81
N SER A 204 3.34 2.83 -11.05
CA SER A 204 4.32 2.07 -11.83
C SER A 204 5.26 2.95 -12.65
N THR A 205 5.43 4.21 -12.23
CA THR A 205 6.19 5.25 -12.93
C THR A 205 7.61 4.81 -13.34
N TYR A 206 8.31 4.08 -12.46
CA TYR A 206 9.66 3.57 -12.68
C TYR A 206 9.74 2.04 -12.65
N ALA A 207 8.71 1.38 -13.19
CA ALA A 207 8.55 -0.09 -13.19
C ALA A 207 9.75 -0.90 -13.72
N THR A 208 10.53 -0.36 -14.66
CA THR A 208 11.73 -1.02 -15.23
C THR A 208 13.04 -0.46 -14.70
N THR A 209 13.01 0.60 -13.90
CA THR A 209 14.22 1.30 -13.46
C THR A 209 14.58 0.86 -12.05
N ILE A 210 15.86 0.51 -11.85
CA ILE A 210 16.45 0.31 -10.53
C ILE A 210 17.41 1.46 -10.29
N ARG A 211 17.23 2.20 -9.20
CA ARG A 211 18.08 3.37 -8.93
C ARG A 211 19.35 2.97 -8.17
N ASP A 212 20.42 3.67 -8.52
CA ASP A 212 21.65 3.65 -7.74
C ASP A 212 21.41 4.16 -6.32
N SER A 213 22.34 3.79 -5.44
CA SER A 213 22.34 4.26 -4.07
C SER A 213 22.24 5.79 -4.00
N LYS A 214 21.42 6.28 -3.08
CA LYS A 214 21.22 7.71 -2.85
C LYS A 214 22.54 8.47 -2.71
N ARG A 215 23.50 7.90 -1.98
CA ARG A 215 24.81 8.52 -1.73
C ARG A 215 25.62 8.73 -3.02
N CYS A 216 25.60 7.75 -3.94
CA CYS A 216 26.29 7.88 -5.23
C CYS A 216 25.69 9.00 -6.07
N ARG A 217 24.35 9.05 -6.16
CA ARG A 217 23.63 10.09 -6.92
C ARG A 217 23.86 11.49 -6.36
N GLU A 218 23.79 11.64 -5.03
CA GLU A 218 24.07 12.93 -4.37
C GLU A 218 25.51 13.39 -4.63
N ARG A 219 26.48 12.48 -4.57
CA ARG A 219 27.89 12.80 -4.88
C ARG A 219 28.07 13.23 -6.32
N ASP A 220 27.49 12.51 -7.27
CA ASP A 220 27.58 12.84 -8.69
C ASP A 220 26.95 14.22 -9.00
N PHE A 221 25.76 14.47 -8.44
CA PHE A 221 25.11 15.78 -8.53
C PHE A 221 25.99 16.93 -8.03
N LEU A 222 26.50 16.80 -6.80
CA LEU A 222 27.36 17.83 -6.22
C LEU A 222 28.63 18.05 -7.04
N LYS A 223 29.23 16.97 -7.55
CA LYS A 223 30.41 17.04 -8.41
C LYS A 223 30.13 17.82 -9.69
N LYS A 224 29.09 17.46 -10.45
CA LYS A 224 28.77 18.14 -11.72
C LYS A 224 28.39 19.61 -11.50
N VAL A 225 27.64 19.91 -10.45
CA VAL A 225 27.30 21.30 -10.10
C VAL A 225 28.57 22.10 -9.81
N HIS A 226 29.47 21.57 -8.96
CA HIS A 226 30.73 22.23 -8.60
C HIS A 226 31.64 22.45 -9.82
N GLU A 227 31.83 21.42 -10.65
CA GLU A 227 32.68 21.54 -11.85
C GLU A 227 32.14 22.55 -12.87
N CYS A 228 30.82 22.71 -12.97
CA CYS A 228 30.21 23.71 -13.84
C CYS A 228 30.41 25.14 -13.31
N ILE A 229 30.20 25.38 -12.01
CA ILE A 229 30.40 26.71 -11.42
C ILE A 229 31.88 27.12 -11.40
N ASP A 230 32.81 26.18 -11.20
CA ASP A 230 34.25 26.45 -11.22
C ASP A 230 34.73 26.91 -12.60
N LYS A 231 34.09 26.43 -13.67
CA LYS A 231 34.32 26.87 -15.05
C LYS A 231 33.65 28.21 -15.39
N GLY A 232 32.97 28.85 -14.43
CA GLY A 232 32.21 30.08 -14.65
C GLY A 232 30.83 29.87 -15.28
N GLY A 233 30.38 28.62 -15.42
CA GLY A 233 29.11 28.26 -16.03
C GLY A 233 27.90 28.46 -15.13
N LYS A 234 26.71 28.51 -15.73
CA LYS A 234 25.43 28.61 -15.03
C LYS A 234 24.73 27.26 -15.00
N VAL A 235 24.18 26.88 -13.84
CA VAL A 235 23.42 25.64 -13.66
C VAL A 235 21.94 25.96 -13.48
N LEU A 236 21.10 25.47 -14.39
CA LEU A 236 19.65 25.50 -14.26
C LEU A 236 19.14 24.16 -13.73
N ILE A 237 18.32 24.19 -12.67
CA ILE A 237 17.68 23.00 -12.10
C ILE A 237 16.16 23.20 -12.12
N PRO A 238 15.47 22.70 -13.16
CA PRO A 238 14.02 22.77 -13.24
C PRO A 238 13.39 21.85 -12.20
N VAL A 239 12.55 22.40 -11.32
CA VAL A 239 11.89 21.65 -10.24
C VAL A 239 10.41 22.04 -10.12
N PHE A 240 9.61 21.16 -9.56
CA PHE A 240 8.30 21.53 -9.02
C PHE A 240 8.50 22.32 -7.72
N ALA A 241 7.58 23.25 -7.42
CA ALA A 241 7.72 24.18 -6.29
C ALA A 241 7.76 23.50 -4.92
N LEU A 242 7.18 22.30 -4.82
CA LEU A 242 7.05 21.52 -3.59
C LEU A 242 7.55 20.09 -3.83
N GLY A 243 8.27 19.54 -2.85
CA GLY A 243 8.80 18.18 -2.88
C GLY A 243 10.29 18.19 -3.24
N ARG A 244 10.63 17.85 -4.49
CA ARG A 244 12.02 17.62 -4.87
C ARG A 244 12.93 18.85 -4.78
N ALA A 245 12.35 20.04 -4.97
CA ALA A 245 13.02 21.31 -4.73
C ALA A 245 13.68 21.36 -3.34
N GLN A 246 12.92 21.05 -2.28
CA GLN A 246 13.41 21.14 -0.91
C GLN A 246 14.51 20.12 -0.62
N GLU A 247 14.45 18.90 -1.18
CA GLU A 247 15.54 17.93 -1.06
C GLU A 247 16.86 18.48 -1.62
N LEU A 248 16.82 18.99 -2.84
CA LEU A 248 18.02 19.49 -3.53
C LEU A 248 18.55 20.77 -2.90
N CYS A 249 17.67 21.64 -2.39
CA CYS A 249 18.07 22.81 -1.63
C CYS A 249 18.80 22.45 -0.33
N ILE A 250 18.29 21.50 0.45
CA ILE A 250 18.97 21.02 1.67
C ILE A 250 20.34 20.41 1.31
N LEU A 251 20.41 19.65 0.22
CA LEU A 251 21.66 19.06 -0.25
C LEU A 251 22.69 20.14 -0.64
N LEU A 252 22.30 21.14 -1.45
CA LEU A 252 23.20 22.23 -1.84
C LEU A 252 23.58 23.14 -0.68
N GLU A 253 22.64 23.51 0.18
CA GLU A 253 22.90 24.36 1.37
C GLU A 253 23.99 23.74 2.25
N THR A 254 23.86 22.45 2.57
CA THR A 254 24.85 21.74 3.39
C THR A 254 26.20 21.59 2.69
N TYR A 255 26.21 21.47 1.36
CA TYR A 255 27.45 21.42 0.58
C TYR A 255 28.14 22.79 0.49
N TRP A 256 27.38 23.86 0.29
CA TRP A 256 27.89 25.24 0.25
C TRP A 256 28.54 25.64 1.56
N GLU A 257 27.88 25.34 2.69
CA GLU A 257 28.42 25.61 4.03
C GLU A 257 29.70 24.81 4.28
N ARG A 258 29.76 23.53 3.86
CA ARG A 258 30.93 22.66 4.05
C ARG A 258 32.13 23.04 3.17
N MET A 259 31.89 23.39 1.92
CA MET A 259 32.94 23.69 0.94
C MET A 259 33.30 25.19 0.88
N ASN A 260 32.58 26.03 1.64
CA ASN A 260 32.75 27.49 1.67
C ASN A 260 32.66 28.13 0.26
N LEU A 261 31.70 27.66 -0.54
CA LEU A 261 31.49 28.16 -1.90
C LEU A 261 30.83 29.54 -1.88
N LYS A 262 31.33 30.44 -2.74
CA LYS A 262 30.83 31.83 -2.85
C LYS A 262 29.87 32.06 -4.02
N ALA A 263 29.79 31.11 -4.96
CA ALA A 263 28.89 31.21 -6.10
C ALA A 263 27.44 31.33 -5.60
N PRO A 264 26.64 32.27 -6.15
CA PRO A 264 25.28 32.47 -5.70
C PRO A 264 24.39 31.29 -6.10
N VAL A 265 23.58 30.84 -5.14
CA VAL A 265 22.48 29.90 -5.38
C VAL A 265 21.19 30.65 -5.24
N TYR A 266 20.33 30.53 -6.23
CA TYR A 266 19.04 31.18 -6.23
C TYR A 266 17.89 30.20 -6.36
N PHE A 267 16.76 30.60 -5.80
CA PHE A 267 15.47 29.95 -6.01
C PHE A 267 14.49 30.96 -6.60
N ALA A 268 13.88 30.63 -7.73
CA ALA A 268 12.77 31.36 -8.33
C ALA A 268 11.72 31.81 -7.30
N LEU A 269 11.50 33.11 -7.21
CA LEU A 269 10.45 33.70 -6.38
C LEU A 269 9.05 33.17 -6.77
N GLY A 270 8.15 33.03 -5.79
CA GLY A 270 6.77 32.60 -6.00
C GLY A 270 6.32 31.50 -5.03
N LEU A 271 5.83 30.38 -5.58
CA LEU A 271 5.28 29.25 -4.82
C LEU A 271 6.23 28.66 -3.77
N THR A 272 7.54 28.77 -3.97
CA THR A 272 8.54 28.13 -3.10
C THR A 272 8.67 28.79 -1.73
N GLU A 273 8.53 30.11 -1.63
CA GLU A 273 8.56 30.77 -0.32
C GLU A 273 7.37 30.30 0.53
N LYS A 274 6.19 30.23 -0.10
CA LYS A 274 4.99 29.64 0.49
C LYS A 274 5.22 28.16 0.83
N ALA A 275 5.89 27.41 -0.05
CA ALA A 275 6.23 26.01 0.18
C ALA A 275 7.06 25.82 1.47
N ASN A 276 8.10 26.64 1.67
CA ASN A 276 8.90 26.58 2.89
C ASN A 276 8.05 26.85 4.13
N ASN A 277 7.10 27.79 4.07
CA ASN A 277 6.17 28.03 5.18
C ASN A 277 5.27 26.81 5.46
N TYR A 278 4.80 26.10 4.43
CA TYR A 278 4.07 24.85 4.63
C TYR A 278 4.91 23.75 5.27
N TYR A 279 6.18 23.61 4.88
CA TYR A 279 7.10 22.68 5.53
C TYR A 279 7.33 23.03 7.01
N LYS A 280 7.37 24.33 7.35
CA LYS A 280 7.45 24.80 8.74
C LYS A 280 6.17 24.48 9.52
N MET A 281 4.99 24.74 8.93
CA MET A 281 3.70 24.48 9.57
C MET A 281 3.44 22.99 9.79
N PHE A 282 3.77 22.16 8.80
CA PHE A 282 3.56 20.71 8.84
C PHE A 282 4.85 19.95 9.14
N ILE A 283 5.71 20.49 10.00
CA ILE A 283 6.98 19.85 10.38
C ILE A 283 6.77 18.45 10.95
N THR A 284 5.62 18.20 11.59
CA THR A 284 5.23 16.89 12.14
C THR A 284 5.01 15.81 11.06
N TRP A 285 4.91 16.18 9.79
CA TRP A 285 4.79 15.28 8.63
C TRP A 285 6.13 15.00 7.93
N THR A 286 7.23 15.60 8.41
CA THR A 286 8.60 15.31 7.94
C THR A 286 9.18 14.08 8.63
N ASN A 287 10.42 13.69 8.28
CA ASN A 287 11.10 12.60 8.99
C ASN A 287 11.58 13.02 10.40
N GLN A 288 11.95 12.02 11.22
CA GLN A 288 12.40 12.26 12.59
C GLN A 288 13.66 13.12 12.69
N LYS A 289 14.54 13.10 11.68
CA LYS A 289 15.76 13.90 11.67
C LYS A 289 15.43 15.40 11.59
N ILE A 290 14.53 15.78 10.67
CA ILE A 290 14.08 17.16 10.53
C ILE A 290 13.35 17.62 11.80
N LYS A 291 12.42 16.82 12.34
CA LYS A 291 11.69 17.16 13.58
C LYS A 291 12.63 17.47 14.74
N LYS A 292 13.67 16.65 14.94
CA LYS A 292 14.67 16.87 16.00
C LYS A 292 15.53 18.11 15.76
N THR A 293 15.99 18.29 14.52
CA THR A 293 16.88 19.41 14.17
C THR A 293 16.14 20.75 14.21
N PHE A 294 14.85 20.76 13.89
CA PHE A 294 14.01 21.96 13.82
C PHE A 294 14.00 22.78 15.12
N VAL A 295 14.15 22.12 16.29
CA VAL A 295 14.24 22.79 17.60
C VAL A 295 15.49 23.68 17.71
N GLN A 296 16.57 23.31 17.03
CA GLN A 296 17.86 24.03 17.06
C GLN A 296 18.06 24.94 15.85
N ARG A 297 17.77 24.42 14.65
CA ARG A 297 17.90 25.12 13.37
C ARG A 297 16.84 24.63 12.41
N ASN A 298 16.17 25.59 11.77
CA ASN A 298 15.23 25.28 10.71
C ASN A 298 15.97 24.90 9.42
N MET A 299 15.80 23.66 8.97
CA MET A 299 16.45 23.15 7.75
C MET A 299 15.87 23.72 6.46
N PHE A 300 14.75 24.44 6.54
CA PHE A 300 14.12 25.16 5.42
C PHE A 300 14.39 26.67 5.46
N ASP A 301 15.27 27.10 6.38
CA ASP A 301 15.81 28.45 6.41
C ASP A 301 17.23 28.42 5.82
N PHE A 302 17.32 28.74 4.53
CA PHE A 302 18.53 28.61 3.74
C PHE A 302 19.36 29.90 3.84
N LYS A 303 20.63 29.81 4.26
CA LYS A 303 21.55 30.94 4.36
C LYS A 303 22.16 31.30 3.00
N HIS A 304 22.45 30.29 2.19
CA HIS A 304 23.16 30.46 0.92
C HIS A 304 22.22 30.56 -0.28
N ILE A 305 20.98 30.10 -0.15
CA ILE A 305 19.98 30.11 -1.21
C ILE A 305 19.13 31.37 -1.10
N LYS A 306 19.23 32.26 -2.09
CA LYS A 306 18.56 33.55 -2.13
C LYS A 306 17.38 33.56 -3.11
N PRO A 307 16.42 34.47 -2.95
CA PRO A 307 15.38 34.67 -3.96
C PRO A 307 15.98 35.09 -5.29
N PHE A 308 15.49 34.52 -6.38
CA PHE A 308 15.87 34.88 -7.75
C PHE A 308 14.97 35.99 -8.29
N ASP A 309 15.56 37.11 -8.67
CA ASP A 309 14.90 38.14 -9.47
C ASP A 309 15.09 37.86 -10.97
N LYS A 310 14.06 38.14 -11.77
CA LYS A 310 14.08 37.91 -13.21
C LYS A 310 15.17 38.73 -13.94
N SER A 311 15.58 39.87 -13.38
CA SER A 311 16.72 40.66 -13.88
C SER A 311 18.04 39.89 -13.82
N TYR A 312 18.18 38.91 -12.93
CA TYR A 312 19.44 38.18 -12.74
C TYR A 312 19.74 37.16 -13.84
N ILE A 313 18.80 36.90 -14.75
CA ILE A 313 19.00 35.94 -15.85
C ILE A 313 20.22 36.32 -16.70
N ASP A 314 20.41 37.63 -16.92
CA ASP A 314 21.46 38.19 -17.77
C ASP A 314 22.73 38.54 -16.99
N ASN A 315 22.74 38.39 -15.65
CA ASN A 315 23.92 38.70 -14.84
C ASN A 315 25.12 37.83 -15.25
N PRO A 316 26.33 38.41 -15.37
CA PRO A 316 27.53 37.64 -15.66
C PRO A 316 27.96 36.78 -14.45
N GLY A 317 28.74 35.73 -14.73
CA GLY A 317 29.31 34.85 -13.71
C GLY A 317 28.50 33.57 -13.45
N ALA A 318 29.14 32.68 -12.69
CA ALA A 318 28.56 31.39 -12.29
C ALA A 318 27.40 31.59 -11.31
N MET A 319 26.35 30.80 -11.49
CA MET A 319 25.22 30.76 -10.55
C MET A 319 24.47 29.43 -10.68
N VAL A 320 23.79 29.03 -9.61
CA VAL A 320 22.87 27.89 -9.62
C VAL A 320 21.46 28.43 -9.43
N VAL A 321 20.52 28.05 -10.29
CA VAL A 321 19.13 28.53 -10.22
C VAL A 321 18.16 27.37 -10.23
N PHE A 322 17.38 27.25 -9.16
CA PHE A 322 16.17 26.43 -9.13
C PHE A 322 15.00 27.22 -9.71
N ALA A 323 14.32 26.66 -10.71
CA ALA A 323 13.21 27.34 -11.36
C ALA A 323 12.03 26.41 -11.63
N THR A 324 10.83 26.96 -11.60
CA THR A 324 9.57 26.26 -11.89
C THR A 324 9.04 26.62 -13.28
N PRO A 325 8.30 25.72 -13.94
CA PRO A 325 7.98 24.32 -13.58
C PRO A 325 9.11 23.32 -13.94
N GLY A 326 9.04 22.12 -13.38
CA GLY A 326 10.09 21.09 -13.49
C GLY A 326 10.29 20.45 -14.87
N MET A 327 9.32 20.57 -15.77
CA MET A 327 9.38 19.92 -17.11
C MET A 327 9.66 20.90 -18.27
N LEU A 328 10.06 22.15 -17.96
CA LEU A 328 10.37 23.19 -18.96
C LEU A 328 9.22 23.51 -19.95
N HIS A 329 7.96 23.19 -19.62
CA HIS A 329 6.85 23.40 -20.56
C HIS A 329 6.36 24.86 -20.65
N ALA A 330 6.58 25.66 -19.60
CA ALA A 330 6.17 27.06 -19.52
C ALA A 330 6.98 27.80 -18.45
N GLY A 331 6.56 29.02 -18.10
CA GLY A 331 7.04 29.70 -16.88
C GLY A 331 8.50 30.15 -16.91
N LEU A 332 9.05 30.37 -15.71
CA LEU A 332 10.37 30.97 -15.55
C LEU A 332 11.49 30.00 -15.91
N SER A 333 11.36 28.70 -15.59
CA SER A 333 12.36 27.69 -15.94
C SER A 333 12.58 27.63 -17.45
N LEU A 334 11.50 27.69 -18.25
CA LEU A 334 11.61 27.74 -19.70
C LEU A 334 12.23 29.06 -20.20
N GLN A 335 11.89 30.19 -19.59
CA GLN A 335 12.48 31.49 -19.96
C GLN A 335 13.99 31.53 -19.72
N ILE A 336 14.45 30.98 -18.58
CA ILE A 336 15.87 30.85 -18.28
C ILE A 336 16.53 29.88 -19.27
N PHE A 337 15.91 28.72 -19.50
CA PHE A 337 16.41 27.72 -20.44
C PHE A 337 16.63 28.31 -21.84
N LYS A 338 15.64 29.04 -22.39
CA LYS A 338 15.75 29.68 -23.72
C LYS A 338 16.97 30.60 -23.83
N LYS A 339 17.31 31.33 -22.76
CA LYS A 339 18.46 32.25 -22.74
C LYS A 339 19.79 31.54 -22.50
N TRP A 340 19.81 30.49 -21.69
CA TRP A 340 21.04 29.83 -21.26
C TRP A 340 21.46 28.65 -22.13
N ALA A 341 20.51 28.02 -22.83
CA ALA A 341 20.75 26.86 -23.69
C ALA A 341 21.79 27.05 -24.81
N PRO A 342 21.93 28.24 -25.44
CA PRO A 342 22.93 28.44 -26.48
C PRO A 342 24.39 28.49 -26.02
N ASN A 343 24.66 28.54 -24.70
CA ASN A 343 26.02 28.62 -24.17
C ASN A 343 26.49 27.25 -23.65
N GLU A 344 27.59 26.75 -24.19
CA GLU A 344 28.19 25.45 -23.88
C GLU A 344 28.77 25.34 -22.47
N ALA A 345 29.13 26.46 -21.84
CA ALA A 345 29.61 26.48 -20.46
C ALA A 345 28.49 26.20 -19.44
N ASN A 346 27.23 26.38 -19.85
CA ASN A 346 26.08 26.18 -18.98
C ASN A 346 25.66 24.70 -18.91
N MET A 347 24.90 24.38 -17.87
CA MET A 347 24.33 23.05 -17.67
C MET A 347 22.88 23.13 -17.21
N VAL A 348 22.05 22.23 -17.69
CA VAL A 348 20.70 21.97 -17.16
C VAL A 348 20.68 20.58 -16.56
N ILE A 349 20.28 20.49 -15.29
CA ILE A 349 20.10 19.22 -14.59
C ILE A 349 18.60 18.97 -14.46
N MET A 350 18.10 17.93 -15.11
CA MET A 350 16.72 17.47 -14.98
C MET A 350 16.63 16.43 -13.85
N PRO A 351 16.02 16.76 -12.70
CA PRO A 351 16.06 15.91 -11.51
C PRO A 351 14.98 14.82 -11.49
N GLY A 352 14.04 14.84 -12.43
CA GLY A 352 12.83 13.99 -12.39
C GLY A 352 12.29 13.62 -13.76
N PHE A 353 11.19 12.89 -13.76
CA PHE A 353 10.52 12.44 -14.97
C PHE A 353 9.97 13.63 -15.77
N CYS A 354 10.00 13.53 -17.10
CA CYS A 354 9.36 14.47 -18.00
C CYS A 354 8.38 13.73 -18.89
N VAL A 355 7.10 14.09 -18.77
CA VAL A 355 6.02 13.55 -19.59
C VAL A 355 6.29 13.84 -21.07
N GLN A 356 5.93 12.90 -21.93
CA GLN A 356 6.04 13.03 -23.38
C GLN A 356 5.32 14.30 -23.87
N GLY A 357 5.90 14.98 -24.85
CA GLY A 357 5.39 16.25 -25.40
C GLY A 357 5.96 17.50 -24.73
N THR A 358 6.53 17.40 -23.53
CA THR A 358 7.19 18.54 -22.86
C THR A 358 8.56 18.88 -23.47
N VAL A 359 9.01 20.13 -23.29
CA VAL A 359 10.36 20.56 -23.72
C VAL A 359 11.43 19.77 -22.95
N GLY A 360 11.24 19.54 -21.65
CA GLY A 360 12.15 18.72 -20.85
C GLY A 360 12.37 17.33 -21.45
N HIS A 361 11.28 16.66 -21.87
CA HIS A 361 11.37 15.36 -22.52
C HIS A 361 12.15 15.41 -23.84
N LYS A 362 11.92 16.43 -24.69
CA LYS A 362 12.65 16.60 -25.96
C LYS A 362 14.15 16.79 -25.74
N VAL A 363 14.54 17.63 -24.78
CA VAL A 363 15.94 17.93 -24.45
C VAL A 363 16.65 16.69 -23.89
N LEU A 364 15.98 15.92 -23.02
CA LEU A 364 16.50 14.67 -22.49
C LEU A 364 16.75 13.61 -23.55
N ASN A 365 15.92 13.55 -24.60
CA ASN A 365 16.11 12.67 -25.75
C ASN A 365 17.14 13.19 -26.76
N GLY A 366 17.92 14.22 -26.40
CA GLY A 366 19.05 14.70 -27.21
C GLY A 366 18.70 15.75 -28.26
N ALA A 367 17.51 16.35 -28.24
CA ALA A 367 17.15 17.41 -29.17
C ALA A 367 18.11 18.61 -29.07
N LYS A 368 18.87 18.86 -30.14
CA LYS A 368 19.83 19.99 -30.23
C LYS A 368 19.22 21.29 -30.73
N ARG A 369 18.03 21.22 -31.33
CA ARG A 369 17.27 22.38 -31.80
C ARG A 369 15.82 22.24 -31.37
N ILE A 370 15.28 23.27 -30.73
CA ILE A 370 13.90 23.29 -30.27
C ILE A 370 13.20 24.49 -30.88
N GLU A 371 12.15 24.21 -31.64
CA GLU A 371 11.24 25.20 -32.17
C GLU A 371 10.08 25.43 -31.18
N PHE A 372 9.81 26.70 -30.90
CA PHE A 372 8.70 27.15 -30.05
C PHE A 372 7.57 27.72 -30.90
N GLU A 373 6.36 27.83 -30.33
CA GLU A 373 5.14 28.28 -31.01
C GLU A 373 5.28 29.63 -31.73
N ASN A 374 6.13 30.52 -31.24
CA ASN A 374 6.45 31.81 -31.86
C ASN A 374 7.49 31.72 -32.99
N ARG A 375 7.74 30.53 -33.55
CA ARG A 375 8.81 30.24 -34.55
C ARG A 375 10.22 30.57 -34.07
N GLN A 376 10.41 30.79 -32.77
CA GLN A 376 11.73 30.97 -32.19
C GLN A 376 12.42 29.62 -32.14
N ILE A 377 13.61 29.53 -32.74
CA ILE A 377 14.46 28.35 -32.67
C ILE A 377 15.56 28.61 -31.63
N VAL A 378 15.68 27.72 -30.66
CA VAL A 378 16.76 27.74 -29.67
C VAL A 378 17.68 26.55 -29.91
N GLU A 379 18.97 26.84 -30.02
CA GLU A 379 20.02 25.83 -30.12
C GLU A 379 20.45 25.41 -28.71
N VAL A 380 20.48 24.10 -28.45
CA VAL A 380 20.84 23.52 -27.16
C VAL A 380 22.30 23.07 -27.21
N LYS A 381 23.20 23.99 -26.86
CA LYS A 381 24.65 23.76 -26.73
C LYS A 381 25.07 23.44 -25.30
N MET A 382 24.29 23.91 -24.32
CA MET A 382 24.52 23.62 -22.91
C MET A 382 24.52 22.12 -22.63
N THR A 383 25.22 21.70 -21.58
CA THR A 383 25.22 20.30 -21.13
C THR A 383 23.85 19.96 -20.54
N VAL A 384 23.27 18.83 -20.96
CA VAL A 384 21.98 18.33 -20.46
C VAL A 384 22.25 17.07 -19.66
N GLU A 385 21.93 17.10 -18.37
CA GLU A 385 22.13 15.97 -17.47
C GLU A 385 20.78 15.51 -16.92
N TYR A 386 20.50 14.21 -17.07
CA TYR A 386 19.44 13.56 -16.33
C TYR A 386 20.00 12.98 -15.05
N MET A 387 19.44 13.38 -13.90
CA MET A 387 19.79 12.77 -12.63
C MET A 387 18.52 12.29 -11.94
N SER A 388 18.42 10.99 -11.72
CA SER A 388 17.23 10.38 -11.11
C SER A 388 17.14 10.72 -9.62
N PHE A 389 16.64 11.92 -9.32
CA PHE A 389 16.19 12.34 -8.00
C PHE A 389 14.66 12.26 -7.92
N SER A 390 14.03 11.38 -8.68
CA SER A 390 12.58 11.21 -8.61
C SER A 390 12.15 10.74 -7.22
N ALA A 391 11.00 11.26 -6.74
CA ALA A 391 10.36 10.87 -5.47
C ALA A 391 9.38 9.70 -5.61
N HIS A 392 9.30 9.07 -6.77
CA HIS A 392 8.43 7.93 -7.03
C HIS A 392 9.12 6.62 -6.66
N ALA A 393 8.37 5.55 -6.42
CA ALA A 393 8.94 4.24 -6.17
C ALA A 393 9.66 3.74 -7.43
N ASP A 394 10.86 3.19 -7.26
CA ASP A 394 11.53 2.44 -8.32
C ASP A 394 11.07 0.98 -8.31
N ALA A 395 11.49 0.18 -9.31
CA ALA A 395 11.08 -1.22 -9.40
C ALA A 395 11.38 -2.00 -8.11
N LYS A 396 12.48 -1.69 -7.42
CA LYS A 396 12.83 -2.31 -6.14
C LYS A 396 11.86 -1.91 -5.03
N GLY A 397 11.55 -0.61 -4.91
CA GLY A 397 10.59 -0.10 -3.95
C GLY A 397 9.19 -0.69 -4.14
N ILE A 398 8.75 -0.84 -5.40
CA ILE A 398 7.43 -1.43 -5.69
C ILE A 398 7.36 -2.88 -5.22
N MET A 399 8.36 -3.69 -5.58
CA MET A 399 8.43 -5.09 -5.13
C MET A 399 8.53 -5.22 -3.60
N GLN A 400 9.27 -4.31 -2.94
CA GLN A 400 9.37 -4.28 -1.48
C GLN A 400 8.02 -4.02 -0.80
N LEU A 401 7.22 -3.08 -1.32
CA LEU A 401 5.90 -2.79 -0.77
C LEU A 401 4.95 -3.99 -0.95
N ILE A 402 4.94 -4.60 -2.15
CA ILE A 402 4.13 -5.79 -2.43
C ILE A 402 4.50 -6.94 -1.48
N GLN A 403 5.80 -7.22 -1.33
CA GLN A 403 6.30 -8.25 -0.43
C GLN A 403 5.87 -8.03 1.02
N TYR A 404 5.92 -6.78 1.49
CA TYR A 404 5.57 -6.44 2.86
C TYR A 404 4.06 -6.49 3.12
N CYS A 405 3.25 -5.97 2.17
CA CYS A 405 1.79 -5.92 2.30
C CYS A 405 1.12 -7.29 2.16
N GLU A 406 1.74 -8.24 1.45
CA GLU A 406 1.19 -9.55 1.11
C GLU A 406 -0.24 -9.47 0.52
N PRO A 407 -0.45 -8.69 -0.55
CA PRO A 407 -1.77 -8.56 -1.17
C PRO A 407 -2.16 -9.85 -1.90
N LYS A 408 -3.46 -10.12 -2.02
CA LYS A 408 -3.95 -11.25 -2.84
C LYS A 408 -3.85 -10.97 -4.34
N ASN A 409 -4.05 -9.71 -4.73
CA ASN A 409 -3.99 -9.24 -6.11
C ASN A 409 -3.29 -7.88 -6.18
N VAL A 410 -2.64 -7.59 -7.29
CA VAL A 410 -2.00 -6.29 -7.56
C VAL A 410 -2.59 -5.68 -8.84
N MET A 411 -2.85 -4.38 -8.82
CA MET A 411 -3.15 -3.61 -10.03
C MET A 411 -2.12 -2.49 -10.17
N LEU A 412 -1.50 -2.43 -11.34
CA LEU A 412 -0.60 -1.36 -11.72
C LEU A 412 -1.42 -0.25 -12.38
N VAL A 413 -1.17 0.98 -11.98
CA VAL A 413 -1.65 2.22 -12.59
C VAL A 413 -0.49 3.20 -12.71
N HIS A 414 -0.70 4.36 -13.32
CA HIS A 414 0.26 5.46 -13.38
C HIS A 414 1.64 5.01 -13.91
N GLY A 415 1.67 4.63 -15.18
CA GLY A 415 2.86 4.09 -15.84
C GLY A 415 2.60 3.79 -17.32
N GLU A 416 3.67 3.70 -18.10
CA GLU A 416 3.56 3.37 -19.53
C GLU A 416 3.32 1.87 -19.74
N PHE A 417 2.44 1.50 -20.68
CA PHE A 417 2.05 0.12 -20.98
C PHE A 417 3.21 -0.90 -20.97
N ALA A 418 4.25 -0.67 -21.79
CA ALA A 418 5.36 -1.61 -21.93
C ALA A 418 6.13 -1.83 -20.61
N LYS A 419 6.27 -0.79 -19.79
CA LYS A 419 6.94 -0.87 -18.49
C LYS A 419 6.06 -1.58 -17.47
N MET A 420 4.75 -1.35 -17.52
CA MET A 420 3.76 -2.02 -16.67
C MET A 420 3.68 -3.51 -16.96
N GLU A 421 3.64 -3.92 -18.24
CA GLU A 421 3.64 -5.34 -18.64
C GLU A 421 4.88 -6.06 -18.10
N TYR A 422 6.07 -5.46 -18.24
CA TYR A 422 7.30 -6.03 -17.67
C TYR A 422 7.21 -6.25 -16.15
N LEU A 423 6.73 -5.25 -15.40
CA LEU A 423 6.61 -5.35 -13.95
C LEU A 423 5.51 -6.34 -13.53
N LYS A 424 4.40 -6.41 -14.26
CA LYS A 424 3.32 -7.37 -14.05
C LYS A 424 3.82 -8.81 -14.16
N ASP A 425 4.59 -9.11 -15.20
CA ASP A 425 5.18 -10.45 -15.38
C ASP A 425 6.15 -10.77 -14.24
N LYS A 426 6.97 -9.79 -13.83
CA LYS A 426 7.88 -9.93 -12.70
C LYS A 426 7.15 -10.20 -11.38
N ILE A 427 6.06 -9.48 -11.09
CA ILE A 427 5.24 -9.68 -9.89
C ILE A 427 4.63 -11.08 -9.87
N LYS A 428 4.10 -11.54 -11.01
CA LYS A 428 3.54 -12.91 -11.13
C LYS A 428 4.60 -13.97 -10.89
N GLN A 429 5.80 -13.80 -11.46
CA GLN A 429 6.91 -14.75 -11.30
C GLN A 429 7.45 -14.80 -9.88
N GLU A 430 7.65 -13.66 -9.21
CA GLU A 430 8.26 -13.62 -7.88
C GLU A 430 7.29 -13.96 -6.74
N PHE A 431 6.02 -13.54 -6.84
CA PHE A 431 5.06 -13.68 -5.74
C PHE A 431 3.96 -14.72 -5.99
N GLY A 432 3.77 -15.18 -7.23
CA GLY A 432 2.69 -16.13 -7.56
C GLY A 432 1.28 -15.57 -7.41
N ILE A 433 1.12 -14.24 -7.44
CA ILE A 433 -0.17 -13.54 -7.31
C ILE A 433 -0.60 -12.93 -8.64
N ASN A 434 -1.91 -12.74 -8.83
CA ASN A 434 -2.42 -12.09 -10.04
C ASN A 434 -2.05 -10.61 -10.05
N CYS A 435 -1.63 -10.14 -11.22
CA CYS A 435 -1.31 -8.74 -11.47
C CYS A 435 -2.01 -8.24 -12.74
N TYR A 436 -2.64 -7.07 -12.64
CA TYR A 436 -3.47 -6.43 -13.66
C TYR A 436 -2.92 -5.03 -14.00
N ASN A 437 -3.21 -4.55 -15.20
CA ASN A 437 -2.79 -3.23 -15.71
C ASN A 437 -3.79 -2.72 -16.78
N PRO A 438 -5.08 -2.58 -16.43
CA PRO A 438 -6.10 -2.18 -17.39
C PRO A 438 -5.81 -0.83 -18.05
N ALA A 439 -6.18 -0.68 -19.32
CA ALA A 439 -6.16 0.61 -20.00
C ALA A 439 -7.26 1.54 -19.47
N ASN A 440 -7.20 2.82 -19.82
CA ASN A 440 -8.29 3.76 -19.51
C ASN A 440 -9.62 3.26 -20.12
N GLY A 441 -10.70 3.27 -19.33
CA GLY A 441 -12.02 2.78 -19.71
C GLY A 441 -12.21 1.26 -19.62
N GLU A 442 -11.14 0.49 -19.38
CA GLU A 442 -11.23 -0.96 -19.23
C GLU A 442 -11.58 -1.33 -17.78
N THR A 443 -12.70 -2.01 -17.58
CA THR A 443 -13.12 -2.48 -16.25
C THR A 443 -12.52 -3.85 -15.96
N CYS A 444 -11.67 -3.92 -14.94
CA CYS A 444 -11.14 -5.17 -14.42
C CYS A 444 -12.01 -5.67 -13.26
N ILE A 445 -12.38 -6.96 -13.28
CA ILE A 445 -13.17 -7.61 -12.22
C ILE A 445 -12.28 -8.57 -11.45
N ILE A 446 -12.16 -8.36 -10.14
CA ILE A 446 -11.35 -9.19 -9.24
C ILE A 446 -12.30 -9.91 -8.29
N THR A 447 -12.45 -11.21 -8.50
CA THR A 447 -13.27 -12.06 -7.66
C THR A 447 -12.62 -12.26 -6.30
N THR A 448 -13.35 -11.96 -5.23
CA THR A 448 -12.89 -12.15 -3.86
C THR A 448 -13.66 -13.27 -3.18
N THR A 449 -13.00 -13.95 -2.25
CA THR A 449 -13.64 -14.95 -1.40
C THR A 449 -14.49 -14.27 -0.33
N SER A 450 -15.78 -14.61 -0.27
CA SER A 450 -16.63 -14.18 0.84
C SER A 450 -16.09 -14.75 2.15
N LYS A 451 -15.79 -13.88 3.12
CA LYS A 451 -15.45 -14.31 4.47
C LYS A 451 -16.74 -14.31 5.27
N VAL A 452 -17.10 -15.48 5.79
CA VAL A 452 -18.20 -15.59 6.76
C VAL A 452 -17.59 -15.45 8.15
N PRO A 453 -17.95 -14.42 8.94
CA PRO A 453 -17.51 -14.34 10.32
C PRO A 453 -18.08 -15.53 11.09
N ILE A 454 -17.23 -16.21 11.85
CA ILE A 454 -17.60 -17.34 12.69
C ILE A 454 -17.11 -17.01 14.09
N ASP A 455 -18.04 -16.91 15.05
CA ASP A 455 -17.71 -16.72 16.45
C ASP A 455 -17.29 -18.05 17.09
N ALA A 456 -16.60 -17.99 18.23
CA ALA A 456 -16.25 -19.17 19.00
C ALA A 456 -16.61 -18.95 20.47
N SER A 457 -17.23 -19.95 21.12
CA SER A 457 -17.59 -19.85 22.52
C SER A 457 -16.35 -19.74 23.41
N LEU A 458 -16.49 -18.97 24.49
CA LEU A 458 -15.43 -18.84 25.49
C LEU A 458 -15.12 -20.20 26.17
N ALA A 459 -16.13 -21.05 26.34
CA ALA A 459 -15.96 -22.37 26.95
C ALA A 459 -15.06 -23.27 26.08
N LEU A 460 -15.30 -23.30 24.76
CA LEU A 460 -14.49 -24.02 23.78
C LEU A 460 -13.03 -23.52 23.78
N LEU A 461 -12.84 -22.20 23.76
CA LEU A 461 -11.48 -21.63 23.78
C LEU A 461 -10.73 -21.97 25.08
N LYS A 462 -11.43 -21.98 26.22
CA LYS A 462 -10.85 -22.35 27.52
C LYS A 462 -10.51 -23.84 27.60
N SER A 463 -11.37 -24.72 27.08
CA SER A 463 -11.12 -26.17 27.11
C SER A 463 -9.90 -26.53 26.26
N GLU A 464 -9.79 -25.96 25.06
CA GLU A 464 -8.61 -26.15 24.21
C GLU A 464 -7.35 -25.51 24.78
N ALA A 465 -7.45 -24.31 25.37
CA ALA A 465 -6.31 -23.69 26.04
C ALA A 465 -5.74 -24.59 27.14
N LYS A 466 -6.58 -25.29 27.93
CA LYS A 466 -6.12 -26.24 28.94
C LYS A 466 -5.36 -27.43 28.33
N LYS A 467 -5.88 -28.03 27.25
CA LYS A 467 -5.22 -29.14 26.55
C LYS A 467 -3.84 -28.77 26.03
N TYR A 468 -3.72 -27.62 25.38
CA TYR A 468 -2.45 -27.19 24.78
C TYR A 468 -1.47 -26.52 25.74
N SER A 469 -1.95 -25.94 26.85
CA SER A 469 -1.07 -25.35 27.88
C SER A 469 -0.41 -26.41 28.76
N ALA A 470 -0.89 -27.66 28.73
CA ALA A 470 -0.23 -28.79 29.37
C ALA A 470 1.09 -29.18 28.68
N LEU A 471 1.38 -28.63 27.49
CA LEU A 471 2.57 -28.92 26.70
C LEU A 471 3.40 -27.63 26.49
N PRO A 472 4.73 -27.73 26.39
CA PRO A 472 5.57 -26.58 26.08
C PRO A 472 5.14 -25.92 24.76
N PRO A 473 5.18 -24.58 24.66
CA PRO A 473 4.80 -23.87 23.44
C PRO A 473 5.73 -24.25 22.28
N ASP A 474 5.14 -24.82 21.23
CA ASP A 474 5.83 -25.21 19.99
C ASP A 474 5.14 -24.54 18.79
N PRO A 475 5.80 -23.61 18.08
CA PRO A 475 5.23 -22.89 16.95
C PRO A 475 5.00 -23.77 15.71
N LYS A 476 5.58 -24.97 15.65
CA LYS A 476 5.34 -25.93 14.55
C LYS A 476 4.19 -26.90 14.84
N ARG A 477 3.73 -26.98 16.10
CA ARG A 477 2.66 -27.88 16.51
C ARG A 477 1.30 -27.31 16.07
N ARG A 478 0.68 -27.98 15.10
CA ARG A 478 -0.69 -27.66 14.68
C ARG A 478 -1.65 -27.88 15.86
N ARG A 479 -2.48 -26.88 16.16
CA ARG A 479 -3.56 -26.99 17.14
C ARG A 479 -4.83 -27.37 16.38
N LEU A 480 -5.32 -28.57 16.63
CA LEU A 480 -6.63 -29.03 16.15
C LEU A 480 -7.71 -28.55 17.12
N LEU A 481 -8.72 -27.86 16.58
CA LEU A 481 -9.91 -27.43 17.32
C LEU A 481 -11.03 -28.41 17.00
N HIS A 482 -11.44 -29.21 17.99
CA HIS A 482 -12.60 -30.09 17.85
C HIS A 482 -13.83 -29.36 18.40
N SER A 483 -14.75 -28.99 17.52
CA SER A 483 -15.95 -28.25 17.89
C SER A 483 -17.09 -28.53 16.92
N VAL A 484 -18.29 -28.09 17.29
CA VAL A 484 -19.48 -28.19 16.45
C VAL A 484 -19.84 -26.80 15.95
N LEU A 485 -20.01 -26.67 14.63
CA LEU A 485 -20.47 -25.45 14.00
C LEU A 485 -22.00 -25.37 14.08
N MET A 486 -22.52 -24.43 14.85
CA MET A 486 -23.96 -24.18 14.97
C MET A 486 -24.33 -22.95 14.12
N CYS A 487 -25.16 -23.16 13.10
CA CYS A 487 -25.73 -22.08 12.31
C CYS A 487 -27.08 -21.67 12.91
N ARG A 488 -27.23 -20.40 13.29
CA ARG A 488 -28.47 -19.81 13.80
C ARG A 488 -28.86 -18.60 12.94
N GLU A 489 -30.05 -18.05 13.16
CA GLU A 489 -30.51 -16.85 12.46
C GLU A 489 -29.68 -15.60 12.79
N ASP A 490 -29.10 -15.56 14.00
CA ASP A 490 -28.27 -14.46 14.52
C ASP A 490 -26.77 -14.59 14.19
N GLY A 491 -26.34 -15.70 13.58
CA GLY A 491 -24.95 -15.91 13.15
C GLY A 491 -24.48 -17.36 13.18
N ILE A 492 -23.20 -17.56 12.90
CA ILE A 492 -22.53 -18.86 12.95
C ILE A 492 -21.54 -18.87 14.11
N CYS A 493 -21.64 -19.86 14.99
CA CYS A 493 -20.79 -19.98 16.16
C CYS A 493 -20.24 -21.41 16.33
N LEU A 494 -18.95 -21.51 16.66
CA LEU A 494 -18.28 -22.73 17.08
C LEU A 494 -18.53 -22.94 18.58
N LEU A 495 -19.16 -24.06 18.91
CA LEU A 495 -19.55 -24.41 20.27
C LEU A 495 -18.88 -25.73 20.68
N ASP A 496 -18.71 -25.93 21.98
CA ASP A 496 -18.38 -27.24 22.52
C ASP A 496 -19.56 -28.21 22.33
N SER A 497 -19.27 -29.51 22.22
CA SER A 497 -20.28 -30.56 22.07
C SER A 497 -21.37 -30.51 23.16
N GLU A 498 -21.01 -30.22 24.41
CA GLU A 498 -21.98 -30.12 25.51
C GLU A 498 -22.86 -28.87 25.39
N GLU A 499 -22.28 -27.75 24.94
CA GLU A 499 -23.02 -26.51 24.71
C GLU A 499 -24.03 -26.66 23.57
N VAL A 500 -23.64 -27.37 22.50
CA VAL A 500 -24.57 -27.69 21.41
C VAL A 500 -25.69 -28.59 21.87
N SER A 501 -25.38 -29.66 22.61
CA SER A 501 -26.41 -30.56 23.15
C SER A 501 -27.44 -29.80 23.99
N LYS A 502 -26.98 -28.92 24.90
CA LYS A 502 -27.86 -28.05 25.69
C LYS A 502 -28.66 -27.09 24.82
N ALA A 503 -28.02 -26.41 23.87
CA ALA A 503 -28.67 -25.42 23.02
C ALA A 503 -29.71 -26.04 22.06
N ALA A 504 -29.45 -27.24 21.56
CA ALA A 504 -30.35 -27.98 20.69
C ALA A 504 -31.41 -28.79 21.48
N GLY A 505 -31.36 -28.79 22.82
CA GLY A 505 -32.29 -29.56 23.66
C GLY A 505 -32.16 -31.08 23.48
N VAL A 506 -31.01 -31.55 23.02
CA VAL A 506 -30.73 -32.97 22.78
C VAL A 506 -29.77 -33.50 23.84
N THR A 507 -30.05 -34.69 24.34
CA THR A 507 -29.08 -35.41 25.16
C THR A 507 -28.05 -36.08 24.28
N ARG A 508 -26.79 -36.02 24.67
CA ARG A 508 -25.71 -36.70 23.95
C ARG A 508 -25.94 -38.21 24.04
N HIS A 509 -26.14 -38.86 22.90
CA HIS A 509 -26.23 -40.31 22.84
C HIS A 509 -24.79 -40.88 22.82
N ILE A 510 -24.38 -41.49 23.94
CA ILE A 510 -23.08 -42.16 24.06
C ILE A 510 -23.29 -43.62 23.76
N VAL A 511 -22.74 -44.09 22.63
CA VAL A 511 -22.77 -45.50 22.26
C VAL A 511 -21.54 -46.16 22.85
N ARG A 512 -21.74 -47.25 23.60
CA ARG A 512 -20.66 -48.09 24.12
C ARG A 512 -20.61 -49.36 23.31
N PHE A 513 -19.50 -49.56 22.60
CA PHE A 513 -19.20 -50.82 21.92
C PHE A 513 -18.59 -51.78 22.94
N THR A 514 -18.93 -53.06 22.85
CA THR A 514 -18.36 -54.10 23.70
C THR A 514 -18.19 -55.36 22.88
N SER A 515 -16.97 -55.88 22.87
CA SER A 515 -16.62 -57.15 22.23
C SER A 515 -16.05 -58.10 23.26
N ALA A 516 -16.38 -59.38 23.14
CA ALA A 516 -15.89 -60.43 24.01
C ALA A 516 -14.89 -61.31 23.24
N ILE A 517 -13.69 -61.50 23.81
CA ILE A 517 -12.68 -62.43 23.31
C ILE A 517 -12.60 -63.60 24.30
N GLN A 518 -12.65 -64.82 23.80
CA GLN A 518 -12.46 -66.02 24.62
C GLN A 518 -10.96 -66.38 24.68
N VAL A 519 -10.45 -66.60 25.88
CA VAL A 519 -9.03 -66.89 26.13
C VAL A 519 -8.91 -68.13 26.99
N ARG A 520 -7.93 -68.99 26.68
CA ARG A 520 -7.55 -70.09 27.57
C ARG A 520 -6.32 -69.72 28.36
N ASP A 521 -6.49 -69.42 29.65
CA ASP A 521 -5.38 -69.11 30.56
C ASP A 521 -5.74 -69.58 31.97
N PRO A 522 -5.01 -70.54 32.57
CA PRO A 522 -5.32 -71.03 33.92
C PRO A 522 -5.01 -69.97 35.00
N GLY A 523 -5.71 -70.06 36.14
CA GLY A 523 -5.51 -69.19 37.32
C GLY A 523 -6.55 -68.07 37.44
N PRO A 524 -6.41 -67.12 38.37
CA PRO A 524 -7.40 -66.07 38.58
C PRO A 524 -7.41 -65.02 37.46
N ALA A 525 -8.57 -64.42 37.18
CA ALA A 525 -8.73 -63.39 36.13
C ALA A 525 -7.78 -62.18 36.30
N GLY A 526 -7.42 -61.83 37.54
CA GLY A 526 -6.48 -60.76 37.84
C GLY A 526 -5.07 -61.02 37.30
N ASP A 527 -4.60 -62.27 37.30
CA ASP A 527 -3.27 -62.60 36.77
C ASP A 527 -3.26 -62.53 35.24
N THR A 528 -4.33 -62.95 34.58
CA THR A 528 -4.51 -62.77 33.14
C THR A 528 -4.53 -61.29 32.78
N ALA A 529 -5.26 -60.45 33.52
CA ALA A 529 -5.24 -59.00 33.32
C ALA A 529 -3.82 -58.42 33.48
N ARG A 530 -3.02 -58.88 34.46
CA ARG A 530 -1.63 -58.43 34.61
C ARG A 530 -0.75 -58.84 33.42
N LYS A 531 -0.97 -60.04 32.87
CA LYS A 531 -0.27 -60.49 31.65
C LYS A 531 -0.62 -59.61 30.43
N LEU A 532 -1.86 -59.13 30.34
CA LEU A 532 -2.30 -58.23 29.26
C LEU A 532 -1.77 -56.79 29.41
N LEU A 533 -1.48 -56.35 30.63
CA LEU A 533 -1.07 -54.97 30.92
C LEU A 533 0.24 -54.60 30.24
N LEU A 534 1.27 -55.43 30.34
CA LEU A 534 2.62 -55.12 29.86
C LEU A 534 2.67 -54.98 28.33
N PRO A 535 2.09 -55.89 27.52
CA PRO A 535 1.96 -55.71 26.07
C PRO A 535 1.17 -54.47 25.66
N LEU A 536 0.12 -54.12 26.41
CA LEU A 536 -0.66 -52.91 26.16
C LEU A 536 0.15 -51.64 26.46
N GLN A 537 0.94 -51.63 27.54
CA GLN A 537 1.83 -50.51 27.88
C GLN A 537 2.94 -50.32 26.83
N GLU A 538 3.50 -51.40 26.30
CA GLU A 538 4.53 -51.33 25.25
C GLU A 538 3.95 -50.79 23.93
N ARG A 539 2.74 -51.23 23.55
CA ARG A 539 2.07 -50.79 22.32
C ARG A 539 1.54 -49.36 22.39
N LEU A 540 1.01 -48.97 23.54
CA LEU A 540 0.39 -47.67 23.77
C LEU A 540 1.35 -46.73 24.52
N ASN A 541 2.60 -46.68 24.06
CA ASN A 541 3.61 -45.82 24.67
C ASN A 541 3.17 -44.34 24.63
N GLY A 542 3.14 -43.70 25.80
CA GLY A 542 2.69 -42.31 25.97
C GLY A 542 1.22 -42.15 26.38
N TRP A 543 0.44 -43.23 26.47
CA TRP A 543 -0.92 -43.21 27.00
C TRP A 543 -0.94 -43.51 28.50
N GLY A 544 -1.84 -42.85 29.24
CA GLY A 544 -2.08 -43.15 30.65
C GLY A 544 -2.87 -44.44 30.78
N ILE A 545 -2.21 -45.52 31.20
CA ILE A 545 -2.86 -46.82 31.43
C ILE A 545 -2.96 -47.05 32.92
N GLU A 546 -4.19 -47.23 33.41
CA GLU A 546 -4.46 -47.55 34.81
C GLU A 546 -5.05 -48.95 34.92
N MET A 547 -4.67 -49.67 35.97
CA MET A 547 -5.24 -50.98 36.27
C MET A 547 -5.97 -50.89 37.61
N ILE A 548 -7.24 -51.32 37.62
CA ILE A 548 -8.06 -51.42 38.82
C ILE A 548 -8.64 -52.84 38.82
N ASP A 549 -8.28 -53.63 39.82
CA ASP A 549 -8.63 -55.05 39.96
C ASP A 549 -8.26 -55.88 38.70
N SER A 550 -9.25 -56.49 38.03
CA SER A 550 -9.09 -57.24 36.78
C SER A 550 -9.41 -56.41 35.52
N SER A 551 -9.45 -55.08 35.64
CA SER A 551 -9.76 -54.15 34.56
C SER A 551 -8.58 -53.23 34.24
N ILE A 552 -8.26 -53.11 32.95
CA ILE A 552 -7.27 -52.17 32.42
C ILE A 552 -8.03 -51.03 31.72
N MET A 553 -7.73 -49.80 32.07
CA MET A 553 -8.37 -48.61 31.51
C MET A 553 -7.37 -47.74 30.75
N VAL A 554 -7.77 -47.31 29.55
CA VAL A 554 -7.05 -46.35 28.71
C VAL A 554 -8.08 -45.38 28.12
N GLU A 555 -8.07 -44.12 28.55
CA GLU A 555 -9.12 -43.14 28.21
C GLU A 555 -10.53 -43.71 28.47
N THR A 556 -11.39 -43.84 27.45
CA THR A 556 -12.72 -44.47 27.60
C THR A 556 -12.74 -45.98 27.33
N VAL A 557 -11.60 -46.57 26.94
CA VAL A 557 -11.46 -48.01 26.67
C VAL A 557 -11.22 -48.76 27.98
N VAL A 558 -12.01 -49.81 28.21
CA VAL A 558 -11.92 -50.71 29.36
C VAL A 558 -11.74 -52.13 28.85
N VAL A 559 -10.63 -52.75 29.22
CA VAL A 559 -10.36 -54.18 29.02
C VAL A 559 -10.59 -54.89 30.35
N LYS A 560 -11.71 -55.60 30.47
CA LYS A 560 -12.09 -56.32 31.70
C LYS A 560 -11.96 -57.82 31.47
N VAL A 561 -11.27 -58.51 32.37
CA VAL A 561 -11.18 -59.98 32.36
C VAL A 561 -12.15 -60.55 33.38
N GLU A 562 -13.05 -61.44 32.93
CA GLU A 562 -14.00 -62.18 33.78
C GLU A 562 -13.88 -63.68 33.53
N GLY A 563 -14.00 -64.47 34.60
CA GLY A 563 -13.93 -65.94 34.59
C GLY A 563 -13.41 -66.49 35.92
N ASP A 564 -13.91 -67.66 36.31
CA ASP A 564 -13.44 -68.40 37.50
C ASP A 564 -12.18 -69.22 37.18
N GLU A 565 -11.66 -70.01 38.14
CA GLU A 565 -10.40 -70.76 38.02
C GLU A 565 -10.36 -71.83 36.90
N ASP A 566 -11.45 -72.01 36.16
CA ASP A 566 -11.53 -72.88 34.98
C ASP A 566 -10.68 -72.34 33.81
N GLU A 567 -10.28 -73.25 32.89
CA GLU A 567 -9.33 -72.94 31.81
C GLU A 567 -9.80 -71.85 30.83
N GLN A 568 -11.08 -71.45 30.80
CA GLN A 568 -11.62 -70.46 29.87
C GLN A 568 -12.06 -69.17 30.57
N LYS A 569 -11.53 -68.03 30.08
CA LYS A 569 -11.87 -66.67 30.52
C LYS A 569 -12.39 -65.85 29.36
N THR A 570 -13.23 -64.87 29.68
CA THR A 570 -13.71 -63.88 28.73
C THR A 570 -13.03 -62.53 28.98
N VAL A 571 -12.40 -61.99 27.94
CA VAL A 571 -11.84 -60.64 27.92
C VAL A 571 -12.84 -59.73 27.21
N TYR A 572 -13.49 -58.85 27.96
CA TYR A 572 -14.36 -57.82 27.41
C TYR A 572 -13.54 -56.58 27.09
N VAL A 573 -13.60 -56.14 25.83
CA VAL A 573 -13.05 -54.86 25.40
C VAL A 573 -14.23 -53.94 25.12
N SER A 574 -14.39 -52.90 25.93
CA SER A 574 -15.49 -51.95 25.83
C SER A 574 -14.98 -50.52 25.69
N TRP A 575 -15.53 -49.73 24.78
CA TRP A 575 -15.15 -48.34 24.59
C TRP A 575 -16.35 -47.49 24.16
N THR A 576 -16.23 -46.17 24.31
CA THR A 576 -17.27 -45.24 23.82
C THR A 576 -16.98 -44.82 22.39
N ASN A 577 -18.01 -44.39 21.66
CA ASN A 577 -17.90 -43.89 20.29
C ASN A 577 -16.95 -42.69 20.09
N GLN A 578 -16.45 -42.07 21.16
CA GLN A 578 -15.43 -41.02 21.08
C GLN A 578 -14.04 -41.56 20.77
N ASP A 579 -13.76 -42.79 21.22
CA ASP A 579 -12.45 -43.43 21.10
C ASP A 579 -12.56 -44.70 20.24
N GLU A 580 -13.39 -44.67 19.19
CA GLU A 580 -13.64 -45.84 18.32
C GLU A 580 -12.36 -46.40 17.71
N ASP A 581 -11.48 -45.51 17.21
CA ASP A 581 -10.21 -45.90 16.60
C ASP A 581 -9.28 -46.58 17.62
N LEU A 582 -9.21 -46.03 18.84
CA LEU A 582 -8.39 -46.59 19.92
C LEU A 582 -8.95 -47.93 20.40
N GLY A 583 -10.27 -48.01 20.60
CA GLY A 583 -10.97 -49.22 21.00
C GLY A 583 -10.84 -50.33 19.96
N SER A 584 -11.04 -50.02 18.69
CA SER A 584 -10.82 -50.94 17.57
C SER A 584 -9.37 -51.40 17.45
N TYR A 585 -8.40 -50.51 17.68
CA TYR A 585 -6.99 -50.85 17.69
C TYR A 585 -6.63 -51.82 18.83
N ILE A 586 -7.09 -51.52 20.05
CA ILE A 586 -6.88 -52.38 21.23
C ILE A 586 -7.55 -53.74 21.03
N LEU A 587 -8.79 -53.76 20.54
CA LEU A 587 -9.50 -55.00 20.24
C LEU A 587 -8.75 -55.85 19.21
N GLY A 588 -8.36 -55.26 18.07
CA GLY A 588 -7.64 -55.97 17.01
C GLY A 588 -6.27 -56.49 17.48
N PHE A 589 -5.57 -55.71 18.31
CA PHE A 589 -4.33 -56.15 18.94
C PHE A 589 -4.54 -57.35 19.86
N LEU A 590 -5.52 -57.28 20.76
CA LEU A 590 -5.83 -58.36 21.70
C LEU A 590 -6.32 -59.62 20.97
N GLN A 591 -7.15 -59.49 19.93
CA GLN A 591 -7.57 -60.61 19.08
C GLN A 591 -6.38 -61.27 18.38
N THR A 592 -5.35 -60.51 18.01
CA THR A 592 -4.15 -61.07 17.38
C THR A 592 -3.21 -61.73 18.40
N MET A 593 -3.18 -61.21 19.63
CA MET A 593 -2.30 -61.71 20.70
C MET A 593 -2.84 -62.96 21.40
N LEU A 594 -4.17 -63.10 21.46
CA LEU A 594 -4.87 -64.12 22.24
C LEU A 594 -5.42 -65.28 21.41
N ASN A 595 -5.40 -65.15 20.07
CA ASN A 595 -5.47 -66.28 19.15
C ASN A 595 -4.09 -66.87 18.95
#